data_AF-F4H588-F1
#
_entry.id   AF-F4H588-F1
#
_cell.length_a   1.000
_cell.length_b   1.000
_cell.length_c   1.000
_cell.angle_alpha   90.00
_cell.angle_beta   90.00
_cell.angle_gamma   90.00
#
_symmetry.space_group_name_H-M   'P 1'
#
loop_
_entity.id
_entity.type
_entity.pdbx_description
1 polymer ?
#
loop_
_entity_poly.entity_id
_entity_poly.type
_entity_poly.pdbx_seq_one_letter_code
_entity_poly.pdbx_strand_id
1 'polypeptide(L)'
;MSATIYGLNGTSWNGSKGVFFWLLQSMAARTSSPSLAARLRELDSANLHWLDLEDFSRAEHDELIHLLHETPPIARREFAHRPDGKTYVEDQLDALLLLE
;
A
#
# COMPACT_ATOMS: atom_id res chain seq x y z
N MET A 1 12.25 11.37 0.96
CA MET A 1 11.33 11.60 -0.17
C MET A 1 10.04 10.83 0.09
N SER A 2 8.89 11.39 -0.27
CA SER A 2 7.57 10.83 0.00
C SER A 2 6.94 10.14 -1.23
N ALA A 3 5.87 9.41 -0.97
CA ALA A 3 4.93 8.84 -1.94
C ALA A 3 3.50 8.99 -1.40
N THR A 4 2.50 8.95 -2.29
CA THR A 4 1.10 9.23 -1.96
C THR A 4 0.16 8.14 -2.48
N ILE A 5 -0.85 7.76 -1.70
CA ILE A 5 -2.00 6.98 -2.19
C ILE A 5 -3.21 7.91 -2.09
N TYR A 6 -3.90 8.13 -3.20
CA TYR A 6 -5.16 8.88 -3.23
C TYR A 6 -6.30 7.87 -3.12
N GLY A 7 -7.06 7.94 -2.03
CA GLY A 7 -8.26 7.14 -1.82
C GLY A 7 -9.51 7.82 -2.34
N LEU A 8 -10.67 7.20 -2.11
CA LEU A 8 -11.95 7.81 -2.44
C LEU A 8 -12.26 8.98 -1.49
N ASN A 9 -13.21 9.81 -1.90
CA ASN A 9 -13.76 10.92 -1.10
C ASN A 9 -12.71 11.97 -0.69
N GLY A 10 -11.61 12.08 -1.44
CA GLY A 10 -10.52 13.03 -1.15
C GLY A 10 -9.63 12.62 0.02
N THR A 11 -9.73 11.37 0.48
CA THR A 11 -8.76 10.82 1.44
C THR A 11 -7.42 10.61 0.75
N SER A 12 -6.33 10.78 1.50
CA SER A 12 -5.02 10.44 0.99
C SER A 12 -4.10 9.97 2.09
N TRP A 13 -3.21 9.06 1.73
CA TRP A 13 -2.12 8.62 2.55
C TRP A 13 -0.82 9.21 2.02
N ASN A 14 0.04 9.69 2.91
CA ASN A 14 1.38 10.12 2.56
C ASN A 14 2.39 9.40 3.45
N GLY A 15 3.43 8.85 2.84
CA GLY A 15 4.48 8.17 3.57
C GLY A 15 5.78 8.13 2.81
N SER A 16 6.74 7.39 3.36
CA SER A 16 8.05 7.19 2.77
C SER A 16 7.96 6.31 1.52
N LYS A 17 8.82 6.58 0.53
CA LYS A 17 8.94 5.74 -0.68
C LYS A 17 9.21 4.27 -0.35
N GLY A 18 10.00 4.00 0.69
CA GLY A 18 10.31 2.62 1.10
C GLY A 18 9.06 1.86 1.56
N VAL A 19 8.22 2.50 2.37
CA VAL A 19 6.93 1.91 2.80
C VAL A 19 5.99 1.75 1.60
N PHE A 20 5.93 2.73 0.71
CA PHE A 20 5.10 2.67 -0.50
C PHE A 20 5.48 1.52 -1.44
N PHE A 21 6.77 1.35 -1.77
CA PHE A 21 7.18 0.24 -2.64
C PHE A 21 7.04 -1.12 -1.97
N TRP A 22 7.31 -1.20 -0.66
CA TRP A 22 7.01 -2.43 0.10
C TRP A 22 5.50 -2.75 0.08
N LEU A 23 4.62 -1.74 0.18
CA LEU A 23 3.17 -1.92 0.05
C LEU A 23 2.81 -2.50 -1.32
N LEU A 24 3.28 -1.90 -2.42
CA LEU A 24 3.00 -2.38 -3.77
C LEU A 24 3.42 -3.85 -3.95
N GLN A 25 4.63 -4.20 -3.52
CA GLN A 25 5.15 -5.57 -3.61
C GLN A 25 4.36 -6.54 -2.73
N SER A 26 4.03 -6.15 -1.50
CA SER A 26 3.25 -6.95 -0.56
C SER A 26 1.83 -7.21 -1.08
N MET A 27 1.17 -6.20 -1.65
CA MET A 27 -0.16 -6.35 -2.26
C MET A 27 -0.12 -7.20 -3.52
N ALA A 28 0.87 -6.99 -4.39
CA ALA A 28 1.05 -7.78 -5.62
C ALA A 28 1.33 -9.27 -5.34
N ALA A 29 1.90 -9.59 -4.19
CA ALA A 29 2.16 -10.98 -3.77
C ALA A 29 0.92 -11.67 -3.17
N ARG A 30 -0.06 -10.91 -2.66
CA ARG A 30 -1.22 -11.42 -1.92
C ARG A 30 -2.54 -11.34 -2.67
N THR A 31 -2.66 -10.46 -3.67
CA THR A 31 -3.90 -10.31 -4.42
C THR A 31 -4.29 -11.60 -5.13
N SER A 32 -5.59 -11.88 -5.17
CA SER A 32 -6.17 -12.98 -5.94
C SER A 32 -6.28 -12.67 -7.44
N SER A 33 -6.14 -11.40 -7.83
CA SER A 33 -6.29 -10.92 -9.21
C SER A 33 -4.95 -10.85 -9.95
N PRO A 34 -4.72 -11.66 -11.00
CA PRO A 34 -3.48 -11.61 -11.78
C PRO A 34 -3.26 -10.28 -12.49
N SER A 35 -4.33 -9.60 -12.94
CA SER A 35 -4.23 -8.30 -13.60
C SER A 35 -3.81 -7.21 -12.63
N LEU A 36 -4.38 -7.21 -11.42
CA LEU A 36 -4.01 -6.27 -10.37
C LEU A 36 -2.55 -6.49 -9.94
N ALA A 37 -2.14 -7.75 -9.77
CA ALA A 37 -0.75 -8.09 -9.46
C ALA A 37 0.23 -7.57 -10.52
N ALA A 38 -0.11 -7.70 -11.81
CA ALA A 38 0.72 -7.17 -12.89
C ALA A 38 0.81 -5.64 -12.82
N ARG A 39 -0.32 -4.96 -12.65
CA ARG A 39 -0.39 -3.49 -12.58
C ARG A 39 0.40 -2.92 -11.40
N LEU A 40 0.31 -3.53 -10.22
CA LEU A 40 1.08 -3.13 -9.04
C LEU A 40 2.61 -3.28 -9.26
N ARG A 41 3.03 -4.33 -9.97
CA ARG A 41 4.45 -4.53 -10.33
C ARG A 41 4.92 -3.53 -11.39
N GLU A 42 4.05 -3.12 -12.31
CA GLU A 42 4.36 -2.07 -13.27
C GLU A 42 4.57 -0.72 -12.59
N LEU A 43 3.74 -0.36 -11.61
CA LEU A 43 3.91 0.85 -10.81
C LEU A 43 5.26 0.87 -10.05
N ASP A 44 5.62 -0.27 -9.45
CA ASP A 44 6.92 -0.48 -8.79
C ASP A 44 8.08 -0.32 -9.78
N SER A 45 7.99 -0.98 -10.94
CA SER A 45 9.04 -0.96 -11.98
C SER A 45 9.20 0.41 -12.66
N ALA A 46 8.10 1.14 -12.83
CA ALA A 46 8.10 2.50 -13.34
C ALA A 46 8.58 3.53 -12.30
N ASN A 47 8.86 3.09 -11.07
CA ASN A 47 9.29 3.93 -9.95
C ASN A 47 8.31 5.09 -9.71
N LEU A 48 7.01 4.84 -9.92
CA LEU A 48 5.96 5.80 -9.66
C LEU A 48 5.80 5.97 -8.15
N HIS A 49 5.66 7.21 -7.70
CA HIS A 49 5.57 7.55 -6.28
C HIS A 49 4.15 7.93 -5.86
N TRP A 50 3.17 7.53 -6.65
CA TRP A 50 1.77 7.75 -6.37
C TRP A 50 0.91 6.62 -6.91
N LEU A 51 -0.23 6.43 -6.28
CA LEU A 51 -1.27 5.48 -6.66
C LEU A 51 -2.61 6.20 -6.50
N ASP A 52 -3.42 6.25 -7.54
CA ASP A 52 -4.80 6.75 -7.47
C ASP A 52 -5.75 5.56 -7.48
N LEU A 53 -6.55 5.39 -6.43
CA LEU A 53 -7.49 4.29 -6.32
C LEU A 53 -8.67 4.44 -7.30
N GLU A 54 -8.95 5.65 -7.81
CA GLU A 54 -9.98 5.89 -8.83
C GLU A 54 -9.58 5.36 -10.23
N ASP A 55 -8.29 5.09 -10.46
CA ASP A 55 -7.79 4.52 -11.72
C ASP A 55 -8.09 3.01 -11.87
N PHE A 56 -8.68 2.38 -10.85
CA PHE A 56 -8.96 0.95 -10.80
C PHE A 56 -10.45 0.67 -11.01
N SER A 57 -10.74 -0.52 -11.58
CA SER A 57 -12.13 -0.97 -11.63
C SER A 57 -12.68 -1.16 -10.21
N ARG A 58 -14.00 -1.10 -10.04
CA ARG A 58 -14.64 -1.29 -8.71
C ARG A 58 -14.19 -2.58 -8.00
N ALA A 59 -14.02 -3.67 -8.74
CA ALA A 59 -13.57 -4.93 -8.16
C ALA A 59 -12.10 -4.90 -7.71
N GLU A 60 -11.23 -4.26 -8.49
CA GLU A 60 -9.82 -4.07 -8.12
C GLU A 60 -9.67 -3.08 -6.97
N HIS A 61 -10.52 -2.07 -6.93
CA HIS A 61 -10.61 -1.11 -5.83
C HIS A 61 -10.95 -1.82 -4.52
N ASP A 62 -12.03 -2.59 -4.50
CA ASP A 62 -12.48 -3.30 -3.29
C ASP A 62 -11.38 -4.28 -2.78
N GLU A 63 -10.69 -4.95 -3.70
CA GLU A 63 -9.52 -5.79 -3.40
C GLU A 63 -8.34 -4.96 -2.86
N LEU A 64 -8.02 -3.80 -3.45
CA LEU A 64 -6.96 -2.91 -2.97
C LEU A 64 -7.24 -2.40 -1.56
N ILE A 65 -8.45 -1.92 -1.27
CA ILE A 65 -8.84 -1.48 0.06
C ILE A 65 -8.71 -2.62 1.07
N HIS A 66 -9.18 -3.82 0.71
CA HIS A 66 -9.03 -5.00 1.56
C HIS A 66 -7.54 -5.29 1.85
N LEU A 67 -6.70 -5.33 0.83
CA LEU A 67 -5.26 -5.57 0.98
C LEU A 67 -4.58 -4.48 1.80
N LEU A 68 -4.92 -3.21 1.60
CA LEU A 68 -4.42 -2.08 2.35
C LEU A 68 -4.77 -2.20 3.84
N HIS A 69 -6.00 -2.59 4.18
CA HIS A 69 -6.42 -2.81 5.57
C HIS A 69 -5.77 -4.04 6.22
N GLU A 70 -5.44 -5.08 5.44
CA GLU A 70 -4.70 -6.25 5.94
C GLU A 70 -3.20 -6.00 6.12
N THR A 71 -2.66 -4.95 5.51
CA THR A 71 -1.21 -4.75 5.48
C THR A 71 -0.58 -4.35 6.82
N PRO A 72 -1.18 -3.45 7.64
CA PRO A 72 -0.62 -3.07 8.93
C PRO A 72 -0.32 -4.25 9.89
N PRO A 73 -1.24 -5.21 10.13
CA PRO A 73 -0.94 -6.35 10.99
C PRO A 73 0.13 -7.29 10.40
N ILE A 74 0.28 -7.37 9.07
CA ILE A 74 1.33 -8.17 8.42
C ILE A 74 2.69 -7.49 8.62
N ALA A 75 2.76 -6.19 8.36
CA ALA A 75 3.98 -5.41 8.54
C ALA A 75 4.50 -5.48 9.98
N ARG A 76 3.61 -5.36 10.97
CA ARG A 76 3.97 -5.50 12.38
C ARG A 76 4.65 -6.83 12.69
N ARG A 77 4.23 -7.93 12.04
CA ARG A 77 4.86 -9.25 12.19
C ARG A 77 6.21 -9.31 11.50
N GLU A 78 6.31 -8.82 10.26
CA GLU A 78 7.54 -8.84 9.48
C GLU A 78 8.64 -7.92 10.06
N PHE A 79 8.25 -6.77 10.59
CA PHE A 79 9.15 -5.79 11.19
C PHE A 79 9.36 -5.99 12.70
N ALA A 80 8.67 -6.94 13.34
CA ALA A 80 8.76 -7.21 14.78
C ALA A 80 10.20 -7.38 15.29
N HIS A 81 11.08 -7.91 14.43
CA HIS A 81 12.46 -8.23 14.74
C HIS A 81 13.47 -7.13 14.38
N ARG A 82 13.03 -6.00 13.81
CA ARG A 82 13.92 -4.89 13.44
C ARG A 82 13.93 -3.81 14.53
N PRO A 83 15.04 -3.60 15.24
CA PRO A 83 15.10 -2.68 16.38
C PRO A 83 14.95 -1.19 16.01
N ASP A 84 15.26 -0.79 14.77
CA ASP A 84 15.49 0.63 14.43
C ASP A 84 14.39 1.27 13.57
N GLY A 85 13.39 0.51 13.11
CA GLY A 85 12.41 0.94 12.10
C GLY A 85 10.94 0.74 12.49
N LYS A 86 10.67 0.30 13.72
CA LYS A 86 9.37 -0.24 14.11
C LYS A 86 8.28 0.83 14.20
N THR A 87 8.50 1.88 15.00
CA THR A 87 7.46 2.88 15.28
C THR A 87 7.10 3.73 14.06
N TYR A 88 8.10 4.22 13.30
CA TYR A 88 7.84 5.10 12.16
C TYR A 88 7.13 4.39 10.99
N VAL A 89 7.42 3.10 10.78
CA VAL A 89 6.75 2.31 9.75
C VAL A 89 5.35 1.90 10.22
N GLU A 90 5.18 1.52 11.49
CA GLU A 90 3.87 1.19 12.04
C GLU A 90 2.89 2.37 12.02
N ASP A 91 3.33 3.57 12.41
CA ASP A 91 2.49 4.79 12.37
C ASP A 91 2.03 5.14 10.95
N GLN A 92 2.92 4.99 9.96
CA GLN A 92 2.57 5.18 8.55
C GLN A 92 1.56 4.15 8.07
N LEU A 93 1.69 2.89 8.49
CA LEU A 93 0.80 1.85 8.03
C LEU A 93 -0.57 1.93 8.70
N ASP A 94 -0.65 2.35 9.96
CA ASP A 94 -1.94 2.57 10.62
C ASP A 94 -2.76 3.68 9.95
N ALA A 95 -2.12 4.67 9.34
CA ALA A 95 -2.81 5.69 8.53
C ALA A 95 -3.49 5.12 7.27
N LEU A 96 -3.11 3.93 6.80
CA LEU A 96 -3.80 3.25 5.69
C LEU A 96 -5.21 2.79 6.06
N LEU A 97 -5.49 2.58 7.35
CA LEU A 97 -6.81 2.17 7.84
C LEU A 97 -7.85 3.29 7.70
N LEU A 98 -7.40 4.52 7.42
CA LEU A 98 -8.24 5.68 7.19
C LEU A 98 -8.55 5.92 5.70
N LEU A 99 -7.99 5.10 4.81
CA LEU A 99 -8.33 5.13 3.38
C LEU A 99 -9.67 4.43 3.16
N GLU A 100 -10.54 5.10 2.40
CA GLU A 100 -11.84 4.61 1.91
C GLU A 100 -11.81 4.40 0.39
#